data_AF-A9V6Q1-F1
#
_entry.id   AF-A9V6Q1-F1
#
_cell.length_a   1.000
_cell.length_b   1.000
_cell.length_c   1.000
_cell.angle_alpha   90.00
_cell.angle_beta   90.00
_cell.angle_gamma   90.00
#
_symmetry.space_group_name_H-M   'P 1'
#
loop_
_entity.id
_entity.type
_entity.pdbx_description
1 polymer ?
#
loop_
_entity_poly.entity_id
_entity_poly.type
_entity_poly.pdbx_seq_one_letter_code
_entity_poly.pdbx_strand_id
1 'polypeptide(L)'
;MTPMEEAKALLARKDKLEAEMAAAREELAQLGVAMEESLIDEQDFPRSDVDVHGARHLRHTIRCLETDLKTVMGDIERAIAAVHAAARDTKDTVAASDDEAAAATTAALPDSAEPELEAFAFVERVDSDSPAAQARNDCLPSRLLDPACVCVCVCVCGGNTTRACYQGTRLFDSGA
;
A
#
# COMPACT_ATOMS: atom_id res chain seq x y z
N MET A 1 -6.02 16.34 -20.15
CA MET A 1 -5.89 15.00 -20.77
C MET A 1 -7.01 14.14 -20.23
N THR A 2 -7.44 13.11 -20.96
CA THR A 2 -8.36 12.11 -20.38
C THR A 2 -7.57 11.18 -19.45
N PRO A 3 -8.17 10.64 -18.38
CA PRO A 3 -7.45 9.80 -17.40
C PRO A 3 -6.88 8.53 -18.05
N MET A 4 -7.48 8.07 -19.16
CA MET A 4 -6.99 6.92 -19.93
C MET A 4 -5.72 7.26 -20.75
N GLU A 5 -5.61 8.48 -21.28
CA GLU A 5 -4.42 8.94 -21.99
C GLU A 5 -3.24 9.11 -21.02
N GLU A 6 -3.50 9.62 -19.81
CA GLU A 6 -2.49 9.75 -18.75
C GLU A 6 -1.93 8.39 -18.34
N ALA A 7 -2.79 7.39 -18.13
CA ALA A 7 -2.36 6.03 -17.81
C ALA A 7 -1.46 5.43 -18.91
N LYS A 8 -1.80 5.64 -20.19
CA LYS A 8 -0.98 5.17 -21.33
C LYS A 8 0.37 5.89 -21.39
N ALA A 9 0.41 7.19 -21.12
CA ALA A 9 1.66 7.95 -21.07
C ALA A 9 2.58 7.46 -19.95
N LEU A 10 2.03 7.13 -18.78
CA LEU A 10 2.80 6.58 -17.66
C LEU A 10 3.37 5.20 -17.97
N LEU A 11 2.62 4.33 -18.67
CA LEU A 11 3.14 3.05 -19.15
C LEU A 11 4.31 3.21 -20.11
N ALA A 12 4.21 4.12 -21.09
CA ALA A 12 5.32 4.41 -21.99
C ALA A 12 6.55 4.95 -21.25
N ARG A 13 6.34 5.75 -20.19
CA ARG A 13 7.43 6.24 -19.33
C ARG A 13 8.08 5.12 -18.53
N LYS A 14 7.30 4.20 -17.96
CA LYS A 14 7.80 3.00 -17.27
C LYS A 14 8.73 2.20 -18.20
N ASP A 15 8.27 1.90 -19.41
CA ASP A 15 9.04 1.10 -20.36
C ASP A 15 10.36 1.77 -20.77
N LYS A 16 10.36 3.11 -20.88
CA LYS A 16 11.59 3.90 -21.11
C LYS A 16 12.57 3.77 -19.93
N LEU A 17 12.09 3.92 -18.70
CA LEU A 17 12.92 3.79 -17.50
C LEU A 17 13.49 2.37 -17.35
N GLU A 18 12.71 1.34 -17.67
CA GLU A 18 13.17 -0.06 -17.65
C GLU A 18 14.25 -0.32 -18.69
N ALA A 19 14.11 0.24 -19.90
CA ALA A 19 15.13 0.15 -20.94
C ALA A 19 16.43 0.85 -20.54
N GLU A 20 16.34 2.05 -19.96
CA GLU A 20 17.50 2.79 -19.43
C GLU A 20 18.19 2.04 -18.28
N MET A 21 17.41 1.47 -17.36
CA MET A 21 17.92 0.66 -16.26
C MET A 21 18.64 -0.60 -16.77
N ALA A 22 18.09 -1.26 -17.79
CA ALA A 22 18.71 -2.43 -18.40
C ALA A 22 20.05 -2.09 -19.06
N ALA A 23 20.11 -0.99 -19.82
CA ALA A 23 21.34 -0.50 -20.44
C ALA A 23 22.41 -0.19 -19.39
N ALA A 24 22.06 0.54 -18.33
CA ALA A 24 22.99 0.87 -17.25
C ALA A 24 23.51 -0.39 -16.53
N ARG A 25 22.68 -1.44 -16.37
CA ARG A 25 23.09 -2.72 -15.76
C ARG A 25 24.07 -3.48 -16.66
N GLU A 26 23.88 -3.43 -17.98
CA GLU A 26 24.80 -4.02 -18.93
C GLU A 26 26.16 -3.32 -18.90
N GLU A 27 26.17 -1.98 -18.87
CA GLU A 27 27.39 -1.19 -18.69
C GLU A 27 28.11 -1.54 -17.37
N LEU A 28 27.37 -1.70 -16.27
CA LEU A 28 27.95 -2.10 -14.98
C LEU A 28 28.54 -3.53 -15.04
N ALA A 29 27.90 -4.44 -15.76
CA ALA A 29 28.39 -5.81 -15.95
C ALA A 29 29.69 -5.83 -16.79
N GLN A 30 29.85 -4.93 -17.76
CA GLN A 30 31.09 -4.79 -18.53
C GLN A 30 32.28 -4.33 -17.66
N LEU A 31 32.01 -3.56 -16.61
CA LEU A 31 33.02 -3.20 -15.60
C LEU A 31 33.37 -4.36 -14.66
N GLY A 32 32.62 -5.46 -14.71
CA GLY A 32 32.90 -6.67 -13.91
C GLY A 32 32.54 -6.53 -12.43
N VAL A 33 31.65 -5.60 -12.07
CA VAL A 33 31.21 -5.39 -10.69
C VAL A 33 29.72 -5.68 -10.55
N ALA A 34 29.31 -6.40 -9.50
CA ALA A 34 27.90 -6.53 -9.14
C ALA A 34 27.33 -5.23 -8.52
N MET A 35 26.04 -5.17 -8.19
CA MET A 35 25.42 -3.98 -7.58
C MET A 35 25.82 -3.75 -6.11
N GLU A 36 25.95 -4.83 -5.35
CA GLU A 36 26.17 -4.82 -3.90
C GLU A 36 27.61 -5.16 -3.48
N GLU A 37 28.49 -5.46 -4.44
CA GLU A 37 29.88 -5.86 -4.16
C GLU A 37 30.73 -4.72 -3.57
N SER A 38 31.69 -5.04 -2.71
CA SER A 38 32.62 -4.04 -2.17
C SER A 38 33.51 -3.46 -3.29
N LEU A 39 33.60 -2.14 -3.34
CA LEU A 39 34.55 -1.41 -4.20
C LEU A 39 35.91 -1.16 -3.52
N ILE A 40 36.04 -1.64 -2.29
CA ILE A 40 37.21 -1.46 -1.42
C ILE A 40 37.81 -2.84 -1.18
N ASP A 41 39.13 -2.91 -1.19
CA ASP A 41 39.89 -4.11 -0.87
C ASP A 41 39.97 -4.38 0.65
N GLU A 42 40.66 -5.46 1.03
CA GLU A 42 40.84 -5.86 2.43
C GLU A 42 41.74 -4.89 3.23
N GLN A 43 42.44 -3.98 2.55
CA GLN A 43 43.34 -3.00 3.15
C GLN A 43 42.70 -1.60 3.23
N ASP A 44 41.39 -1.48 2.99
CA ASP A 44 40.63 -0.23 2.96
C ASP A 44 41.03 0.75 1.83
N PHE A 45 41.58 0.25 0.72
CA PHE A 45 41.90 1.04 -0.47
C PHE A 45 40.94 0.77 -1.64
N PRO A 46 40.73 1.76 -2.53
CA PRO A 46 39.97 1.55 -3.75
C PRO A 46 40.58 0.42 -4.57
N ARG A 47 39.75 -0.53 -4.98
CA ARG A 47 40.17 -1.65 -5.83
C ARG A 47 40.85 -1.16 -7.11
N SER A 48 42.04 -1.67 -7.37
CA SER A 48 42.87 -1.26 -8.52
C SER A 48 42.54 -2.04 -9.80
N ASP A 49 41.85 -3.17 -9.66
CA ASP A 49 41.42 -4.04 -10.75
C ASP A 49 40.20 -3.51 -11.50
N VAL A 50 39.46 -2.55 -10.93
CA VAL A 50 38.21 -2.05 -11.50
C VAL A 50 38.14 -0.53 -11.50
N ASP A 51 37.40 0.05 -12.45
CA ASP A 51 37.06 1.48 -12.40
C ASP A 51 36.01 1.75 -11.31
N VAL A 52 36.50 2.03 -10.10
CA VAL A 52 35.68 2.38 -8.93
C VAL A 52 34.81 3.62 -9.18
N HIS A 53 35.30 4.59 -9.95
CA HIS A 53 34.56 5.81 -10.22
C HIS A 53 33.36 5.54 -11.13
N GLY A 54 33.59 4.85 -12.26
CA GLY A 54 32.54 4.44 -13.18
C GLY A 54 31.50 3.54 -12.49
N ALA A 55 31.95 2.53 -11.76
CA ALA A 55 31.06 1.62 -11.02
C ALA A 55 30.20 2.37 -9.99
N ARG A 56 30.78 3.31 -9.23
CA ARG A 56 30.03 4.12 -8.26
C ARG A 56 28.96 4.97 -8.94
N HIS A 57 29.28 5.57 -10.09
CA HIS A 57 28.34 6.40 -10.82
C HIS A 57 27.17 5.58 -11.39
N LEU A 58 27.46 4.46 -12.06
CA LEU A 58 26.43 3.57 -12.60
C LEU A 58 25.53 2.99 -11.51
N ARG A 59 26.10 2.56 -10.37
CA ARG A 59 25.32 2.10 -9.21
C ARG A 59 24.38 3.18 -8.69
N HIS A 60 24.85 4.42 -8.61
CA HIS A 60 24.01 5.55 -8.20
C HIS A 60 22.87 5.78 -9.21
N THR A 61 23.19 5.83 -10.51
CA THR A 61 22.22 6.03 -11.57
C THR A 61 21.12 4.97 -11.55
N ILE A 62 21.48 3.69 -11.38
CA ILE A 62 20.49 2.62 -11.32
C ILE A 62 19.60 2.73 -10.07
N ARG A 63 20.14 3.09 -8.90
CA ARG A 63 19.30 3.35 -7.72
C ARG A 63 18.32 4.50 -7.93
N CYS A 64 18.74 5.56 -8.62
CA CYS A 64 17.84 6.64 -9.01
C CYS A 64 16.73 6.12 -9.93
N LEU A 65 17.09 5.40 -10.99
CA LEU A 65 16.13 4.82 -11.94
C LEU A 65 15.15 3.83 -11.27
N GLU A 66 15.63 2.99 -10.34
CA GLU A 66 14.78 2.08 -9.56
C GLU A 66 13.78 2.84 -8.68
N THR A 67 14.22 3.96 -8.08
CA THR A 67 13.35 4.81 -7.28
C THR A 67 12.32 5.50 -8.16
N ASP A 68 12.74 6.04 -9.30
CA ASP A 68 11.86 6.67 -10.28
C ASP A 68 10.83 5.67 -10.82
N LEU A 69 11.24 4.45 -11.15
CA LEU A 69 10.33 3.38 -11.58
C LEU A 69 9.27 3.09 -10.52
N LYS A 70 9.64 2.99 -9.24
CA LYS A 70 8.69 2.81 -8.13
C LYS A 70 7.70 3.98 -8.04
N THR A 71 8.15 5.22 -8.23
CA THR A 71 7.25 6.38 -8.23
C THR A 71 6.24 6.32 -9.39
N VAL A 72 6.71 5.99 -10.60
CA VAL A 72 5.85 5.87 -11.79
C VAL A 72 4.86 4.72 -11.64
N MET A 73 5.24 3.60 -11.03
CA MET A 73 4.31 2.51 -10.73
C MET A 73 3.17 2.97 -9.81
N GLY A 74 3.47 3.73 -8.76
CA GLY A 74 2.44 4.31 -7.90
C GLY A 74 1.55 5.34 -8.61
N ASP A 75 2.08 6.08 -9.58
CA ASP A 75 1.29 6.97 -10.45
C ASP A 75 0.33 6.16 -11.34
N ILE A 76 0.78 5.04 -11.91
CA ILE A 76 -0.03 4.16 -12.75
C ILE A 76 -1.21 3.60 -11.95
N GLU A 77 -0.98 3.13 -10.73
CA GLU A 77 -2.03 2.63 -9.84
C GLU A 77 -3.12 3.68 -9.62
N ARG A 78 -2.72 4.93 -9.32
CA ARG A 78 -3.66 6.06 -9.16
C ARG A 78 -4.42 6.37 -10.43
N ALA A 79 -3.74 6.41 -11.58
CA ALA A 79 -4.36 6.73 -12.86
C ALA A 79 -5.41 5.67 -13.26
N ILE A 80 -5.11 4.39 -13.08
CA ILE A 80 -6.06 3.30 -13.35
C ILE A 80 -7.27 3.39 -12.40
N ALA A 81 -7.02 3.63 -11.11
CA ALA A 81 -8.10 3.82 -10.15
C ALA A 81 -9.02 4.99 -10.53
N ALA A 82 -8.47 6.10 -11.02
CA ALA A 82 -9.22 7.26 -11.48
C ALA A 82 -10.08 6.94 -12.73
N VAL A 83 -9.55 6.18 -13.69
CA VAL A 83 -10.32 5.71 -14.86
C VAL A 83 -11.51 4.86 -14.40
N HIS A 84 -11.30 3.97 -13.44
CA HIS A 84 -12.35 3.09 -12.93
C HIS A 84 -13.39 3.86 -12.12
N ALA A 85 -12.99 4.86 -11.35
CA ALA A 85 -13.91 5.75 -10.63
C ALA A 85 -14.82 6.52 -11.62
N ALA A 86 -14.24 7.13 -12.64
CA ALA A 86 -15.01 7.85 -13.67
C ALA A 86 -16.00 6.93 -14.43
N ALA A 87 -15.64 5.67 -14.65
CA ALA A 87 -16.52 4.67 -15.25
C ALA A 87 -17.69 4.25 -14.33
N ARG A 88 -17.52 4.34 -13.00
CA ARG A 88 -18.61 4.08 -12.03
C ARG A 88 -19.60 5.24 -11.98
N ASP A 89 -19.10 6.48 -11.90
CA ASP A 89 -19.96 7.68 -11.86
C ASP A 89 -20.83 7.82 -13.13
N THR A 90 -20.29 7.42 -14.28
CA THR A 90 -21.04 7.38 -15.54
C THR A 90 -22.07 6.24 -15.61
N LYS A 91 -21.87 5.15 -14.86
CA LYS A 91 -22.85 4.07 -14.77
C LYS A 91 -24.01 4.44 -13.84
N ASP A 92 -23.74 5.13 -12.75
CA ASP A 92 -24.76 5.58 -11.78
C ASP A 92 -25.68 6.67 -12.37
N THR A 93 -25.20 7.45 -13.34
CA THR A 93 -26.02 8.46 -14.05
C THR A 93 -26.88 7.90 -15.17
N VAL A 94 -26.54 6.72 -15.73
CA VAL A 94 -27.35 6.03 -16.75
C VAL A 94 -28.33 5.03 -16.09
N ALA A 95 -28.07 4.58 -14.87
CA ALA A 95 -29.00 3.76 -14.08
C ALA A 95 -30.25 4.53 -13.58
N ALA A 96 -30.38 5.83 -13.86
CA ALA A 96 -31.58 6.62 -13.56
C ALA A 96 -32.64 6.56 -14.68
N SER A 97 -32.42 5.84 -15.78
CA SER A 97 -33.35 5.82 -16.93
C SER A 97 -33.76 4.45 -17.48
N ASP A 98 -33.41 3.32 -16.86
CA ASP A 98 -33.99 2.01 -17.24
C ASP A 98 -34.14 1.10 -16.02
N ASP A 99 -35.40 0.82 -15.67
CA ASP A 99 -35.83 -0.08 -14.59
C ASP A 99 -35.70 -1.58 -14.97
N GLU A 100 -35.29 -2.35 -13.96
CA GLU A 100 -35.47 -3.81 -13.73
C GLU A 100 -34.48 -4.84 -14.33
N ALA A 101 -33.53 -5.31 -13.51
CA ALA A 101 -33.67 -6.57 -12.73
C ALA A 101 -32.31 -7.20 -12.35
N ALA A 102 -31.80 -6.90 -11.15
CA ALA A 102 -31.05 -7.85 -10.31
C ALA A 102 -31.04 -7.31 -8.87
N ALA A 103 -31.89 -7.91 -8.03
CA ALA A 103 -32.17 -7.50 -6.67
C ALA A 103 -30.91 -7.40 -5.78
N ALA A 104 -30.64 -6.18 -5.31
CA ALA A 104 -29.96 -5.92 -4.05
C ALA A 104 -30.74 -4.81 -3.34
N THR A 105 -31.70 -5.25 -2.51
CA THR A 105 -32.57 -4.37 -1.73
C THR A 105 -31.75 -3.43 -0.86
N THR A 106 -31.92 -2.15 -1.13
CA THR A 106 -31.45 -1.01 -0.36
C THR A 106 -32.00 -1.04 1.07
N ALA A 107 -31.13 -0.83 2.05
CA ALA A 107 -31.52 -0.24 3.33
C ALA A 107 -30.40 0.68 3.81
N ALA A 108 -30.41 1.90 3.25
CA ALA A 108 -29.82 3.05 3.92
C ALA A 108 -30.64 3.29 5.19
N LEU A 109 -30.03 3.05 6.36
CA LEU A 109 -30.63 3.33 7.65
C LEU A 109 -30.43 4.82 8.01
N PRO A 110 -31.45 5.49 8.57
CA PRO A 110 -31.25 6.77 9.24
C PRO A 110 -30.38 6.57 10.48
N ASP A 111 -29.33 7.39 10.56
CA ASP A 111 -28.55 7.67 11.75
C ASP A 111 -29.49 8.09 12.91
N SER A 112 -29.24 7.60 14.12
CA SER A 112 -29.98 7.86 15.38
C SER A 112 -31.18 6.95 15.75
N ALA A 113 -30.92 5.66 15.99
CA ALA A 113 -31.46 4.87 17.10
C ALA A 113 -30.84 3.46 17.05
N GLU A 114 -30.01 3.10 18.02
CA GLU A 114 -29.43 1.74 18.10
C GLU A 114 -30.54 0.74 18.47
N PRO A 115 -30.97 -0.19 17.59
CA PRO A 115 -31.73 -1.34 18.07
C PRO A 115 -30.78 -2.23 18.87
N GLU A 116 -31.20 -2.70 20.04
CA GLU A 116 -30.49 -3.75 20.77
C GLU A 116 -30.43 -5.01 19.88
N LEU A 117 -29.31 -5.19 19.17
CA LEU A 117 -29.12 -6.32 18.26
C LEU A 117 -28.83 -7.57 19.07
N GLU A 118 -29.81 -8.48 19.12
CA GLU A 118 -29.62 -9.81 19.68
C GLU A 118 -28.81 -10.68 18.73
N ALA A 119 -27.90 -11.48 19.30
CA ALA A 119 -27.14 -12.45 18.53
C ALA A 119 -28.07 -13.52 17.95
N PHE A 120 -28.16 -13.58 16.63
CA PHE A 120 -29.04 -14.52 15.92
C PHE A 120 -28.36 -15.85 15.56
N ALA A 121 -27.04 -15.95 15.73
CA ALA A 121 -26.27 -17.14 15.41
C ALA A 121 -25.04 -17.29 16.32
N PHE A 122 -24.64 -18.53 16.59
CA PHE A 122 -23.39 -18.87 17.27
C PHE A 122 -22.45 -19.56 16.29
N VAL A 123 -21.15 -19.30 16.42
CA VAL A 123 -20.11 -19.99 15.64
C VAL A 123 -19.73 -21.27 16.36
N GLU A 124 -20.05 -22.42 15.79
CA GLU A 124 -19.85 -23.72 16.42
C GLU A 124 -18.38 -24.18 16.38
N ARG A 125 -17.67 -23.94 15.26
CA ARG A 125 -16.27 -24.32 15.10
C ARG A 125 -15.48 -23.26 14.33
N VAL A 126 -14.26 -23.00 14.78
CA VAL A 126 -13.27 -22.19 14.08
C VAL A 126 -12.00 -23.03 13.95
N ASP A 127 -11.47 -23.16 12.74
CA ASP A 127 -10.23 -23.91 12.49
C ASP A 127 -9.00 -23.10 12.95
N SER A 128 -7.99 -23.79 13.49
CA SER A 128 -6.85 -23.19 14.21
C SER A 128 -5.97 -22.26 13.37
N ASP A 129 -5.85 -22.52 12.07
CA ASP A 129 -5.01 -21.73 11.15
C ASP A 129 -5.82 -20.72 10.33
N SER A 130 -7.06 -20.46 10.72
CA SER A 130 -7.92 -19.49 10.02
C SER A 130 -7.68 -18.05 10.48
N PRO A 131 -7.92 -17.05 9.61
CA PRO A 131 -7.92 -15.64 10.00
C PRO A 131 -8.86 -15.33 11.18
N ALA A 132 -9.98 -16.07 11.30
CA ALA A 132 -10.93 -15.96 12.41
C ALA A 132 -10.35 -16.45 13.75
N ALA A 133 -9.44 -17.43 13.75
CA ALA A 133 -8.75 -17.90 14.95
C ALA A 133 -7.71 -16.89 15.45
N GLN A 134 -7.00 -16.21 14.54
CA GLN A 134 -6.00 -15.19 14.90
C GLN A 134 -6.69 -13.97 15.54
N ALA A 135 -7.78 -13.48 14.94
CA ALA A 135 -8.55 -12.37 15.47
C ALA A 135 -9.12 -12.61 16.88
N ARG A 136 -9.35 -13.88 17.26
CA ARG A 136 -9.83 -14.24 18.61
C ARG A 136 -8.79 -13.96 19.71
N ASN A 137 -7.50 -14.09 19.41
CA ASN A 137 -6.43 -13.93 20.40
C ASN A 137 -5.98 -12.48 20.57
N ASP A 138 -6.24 -11.62 19.59
CA ASP A 138 -5.84 -10.20 19.62
C ASP A 138 -6.82 -9.30 20.40
N CYS A 139 -8.00 -9.82 20.76
CA CYS A 139 -9.05 -9.10 21.50
C CYS A 139 -9.23 -9.57 22.95
N LEU A 140 -8.25 -10.21 23.57
CA LEU A 140 -8.28 -10.40 25.03
C LEU A 140 -7.86 -9.09 25.72
N PRO A 141 -8.76 -8.36 26.39
CA PRO A 141 -8.33 -7.32 27.31
C PRO A 141 -7.56 -8.01 28.43
N SER A 142 -6.27 -7.71 28.54
CA SER A 142 -5.53 -7.89 29.78
C SER A 142 -6.34 -7.19 30.87
N ARG A 143 -6.95 -8.01 31.74
CA ARG A 143 -7.65 -7.66 32.98
C ARG A 143 -7.43 -6.21 33.43
N LEU A 144 -8.42 -5.36 33.23
CA LEU A 144 -8.73 -4.25 34.13
C LEU A 144 -10.18 -3.84 33.86
N LEU A 145 -11.02 -4.07 34.88
CA LEU A 145 -12.36 -3.52 35.00
C LEU A 145 -12.26 -2.00 34.97
N ASP A 146 -12.84 -1.36 33.96
CA ASP A 146 -13.47 -0.05 34.10
C ASP A 146 -14.56 0.10 33.02
N PRO A 147 -15.85 0.25 33.40
CA PRO A 147 -16.98 0.20 32.46
C PRO A 147 -17.18 1.47 31.60
N ALA A 148 -16.22 2.39 31.57
CA ALA A 148 -16.34 3.67 30.86
C ALA A 148 -15.37 3.84 29.67
N CYS A 149 -14.55 2.83 29.35
CA CYS A 149 -13.51 2.95 28.32
C CYS A 149 -13.91 2.18 27.06
N VAL A 150 -14.54 2.86 26.10
CA VAL A 150 -14.80 2.31 24.76
C VAL A 150 -13.52 2.44 23.94
N CYS A 151 -12.79 1.34 23.82
CA CYS A 151 -11.61 1.27 22.97
C CYS A 151 -12.08 1.03 21.53
N VAL A 152 -12.22 2.09 20.72
CA VAL A 152 -12.50 1.94 19.29
C VAL A 152 -11.18 1.60 18.59
N CYS A 153 -10.96 0.33 18.30
CA CYS A 153 -9.87 -0.10 17.44
C CYS A 153 -10.25 0.18 15.98
N VAL A 154 -9.75 1.29 15.43
CA VAL A 154 -9.74 1.50 13.97
C VAL A 154 -8.62 0.63 13.38
N CYS A 155 -9.02 -0.39 12.63
CA CYS A 155 -8.07 -1.24 11.91
C CYS A 155 -7.65 -0.53 10.62
N VAL A 156 -6.47 0.10 10.61
CA VAL A 156 -5.86 0.62 9.38
C VAL A 156 -5.07 -0.51 8.74
N CYS A 157 -5.53 -1.00 7.59
CA CYS A 157 -4.81 -1.97 6.77
C CYS A 157 -3.52 -1.34 6.24
N GLY A 158 -2.40 -1.68 6.86
CA GLY A 158 -1.07 -1.28 6.38
C GLY A 158 -0.02 -1.27 7.49
N GLY A 159 0.43 -2.44 7.93
CA GLY A 159 1.78 -2.71 8.44
C GLY A 159 2.38 -1.91 9.60
N ASN A 160 1.73 -0.90 10.17
CA ASN A 160 2.18 -0.18 11.35
C ASN A 160 0.99 0.18 12.23
N THR A 161 0.81 -0.57 13.32
CA THR A 161 -0.17 -0.30 14.37
C THR A 161 0.32 0.84 15.26
N THR A 162 0.06 2.08 14.87
CA THR A 162 0.12 3.20 15.82
C THR A 162 -1.16 3.19 16.65
N ARG A 163 -1.06 2.80 17.93
CA ARG A 163 -2.15 2.92 18.91
C ARG A 163 -2.37 4.41 19.21
N ALA A 164 -3.42 5.00 18.66
CA ALA A 164 -3.86 6.34 19.08
C ALA A 164 -4.97 6.19 20.14
N CYS A 165 -4.65 6.49 21.39
CA CYS A 165 -5.65 6.64 22.45
C CYS A 165 -6.21 8.07 22.38
N TYR A 166 -7.44 8.21 21.89
CA TYR A 166 -8.17 9.48 21.96
C TYR A 166 -9.03 9.50 23.24
N GLN A 167 -8.58 10.26 24.24
CA GLN A 167 -9.51 10.86 25.20
C GLN A 167 -9.85 12.25 24.67
N GLY A 168 -11.12 12.63 24.81
CA GLY A 168 -11.68 13.88 24.27
C GLY A 168 -10.70 15.06 24.30
N THR A 169 -10.48 15.65 23.12
CA THR A 169 -9.80 16.93 22.89
C THR A 169 -8.65 17.26 23.85
N ARG A 170 -7.49 16.61 23.71
CA ARG A 170 -6.16 17.18 23.98
C ARG A 170 -5.08 16.24 23.43
N LEU A 171 -4.34 16.71 22.43
CA LEU A 171 -3.09 16.09 21.98
C LEU A 171 -2.06 16.16 23.12
N PHE A 172 -1.47 15.02 23.47
CA PHE A 172 -0.18 14.96 24.15
C PHE A 172 0.78 14.18 23.27
N ASP A 173 1.80 14.87 22.77
CA ASP A 173 2.99 14.24 22.21
C ASP A 173 3.76 13.55 23.34
N SER A 174 4.15 12.31 23.11
CA SER A 174 5.19 11.65 23.90
C SER A 174 6.02 10.82 22.96
N GLY A 175 7.17 11.38 22.59
CA GLY A 175 8.18 10.66 21.82
C GLY A 175 8.83 9.54 22.62
N ALA A 176 9.24 8.53 21.88
CA ALA A 176 10.54 7.86 21.97
C ALA A 176 10.82 7.24 20.60
#